data_AF-F3LH07-F1
#
_entry.id   AF-F3LH07-F1
#
_cell.length_a   1.000
_cell.length_b   1.000
_cell.length_c   1.000
_cell.angle_alpha   90.00
_cell.angle_beta   90.00
_cell.angle_gamma   90.00
#
_symmetry.space_group_name_H-M   'P 1'
#
loop_
_entity.id
_entity.type
_entity.pdbx_description
1 polymer ?
#
loop_
_entity_poly.entity_id
_entity_poly.type
_entity_poly.pdbx_seq_one_letter_code
_entity_poly.pdbx_strand_id
1 'polypeptide(L)'
;MNVIKKPVLLDELSRFPVIDKVIIESLEQALYRLVVEVDQQQYYVLEKANKALTRRSIVAIQELLTPFVIHGMYLSHQSPYDEMIGHEVNDNSNEMFVPIGDYFKNTRNDTVH
;
A
#
# COMPACT_ATOMS: atom_id res chain seq x y z
N MET A 1 -15.28 -9.04 -6.13
CA MET A 1 -14.39 -10.16 -5.70
C MET A 1 -13.53 -9.66 -4.56
N ASN A 2 -13.73 -10.19 -3.35
CA ASN A 2 -12.91 -9.79 -2.20
C ASN A 2 -11.52 -10.43 -2.35
N VAL A 3 -10.49 -9.61 -2.60
CA VAL A 3 -9.10 -10.10 -2.63
C VAL A 3 -8.70 -10.43 -1.19
N ILE A 4 -8.46 -11.71 -0.91
CA ILE A 4 -8.00 -12.16 0.42
C ILE A 4 -6.54 -11.72 0.57
N LYS A 5 -6.31 -10.68 1.37
CA LYS A 5 -4.96 -10.20 1.69
C LYS A 5 -4.32 -11.10 2.75
N LYS A 6 -3.09 -11.56 2.52
CA LYS A 6 -2.31 -12.36 3.48
C LYS A 6 -1.43 -11.48 4.36
N PRO A 7 -1.22 -11.78 5.64
CA PRO A 7 -0.25 -11.05 6.45
C PRO A 7 1.19 -11.36 6.01
N VAL A 8 2.08 -10.36 6.06
CA VAL A 8 3.53 -10.52 5.91
C VAL A 8 4.25 -9.52 6.82
N LEU A 9 5.33 -9.92 7.48
CA LEU A 9 6.15 -8.97 8.24
C LEU A 9 6.98 -8.10 7.30
N LEU A 10 7.25 -6.84 7.67
CA LEU A 10 8.09 -5.92 6.90
C LEU A 10 9.45 -6.56 6.54
N ASP A 11 10.10 -7.19 7.52
CA ASP A 11 11.42 -7.81 7.34
C ASP A 11 11.37 -9.01 6.36
N GLU A 12 10.21 -9.65 6.23
CA GLU A 12 9.99 -10.75 5.29
C GLU A 12 9.75 -10.26 3.86
N LEU A 13 9.49 -8.97 3.64
CA LEU A 13 9.39 -8.41 2.28
C LEU A 13 10.71 -8.54 1.52
N SER A 14 11.85 -8.67 2.21
CA SER A 14 13.16 -8.95 1.60
C SER A 14 13.17 -10.20 0.70
N ARG A 15 12.21 -11.12 0.87
CA ARG A 15 11.99 -12.28 -0.01
C ARG A 15 11.43 -11.89 -1.39
N PHE A 16 10.90 -10.68 -1.53
CA PHE A 16 10.31 -10.10 -2.73
C PHE A 16 11.16 -8.90 -3.19
N PRO A 17 12.27 -9.12 -3.92
CA PRO A 17 13.13 -8.01 -4.37
C PRO A 17 12.40 -7.05 -5.34
N VAL A 18 11.35 -7.54 -5.99
CA VAL A 18 10.47 -6.79 -6.88
C VAL A 18 9.06 -6.82 -6.32
N ILE A 19 8.43 -5.65 -6.25
CA ILE A 19 7.04 -5.46 -5.82
C ILE A 19 6.24 -4.95 -7.02
N ASP A 20 5.21 -5.69 -7.43
CA ASP A 20 4.39 -5.35 -8.60
C ASP A 20 3.55 -4.11 -8.34
N LYS A 21 2.92 -4.04 -7.16
CA LYS A 21 2.08 -2.91 -6.79
C LYS A 21 2.22 -2.60 -5.31
N VAL A 22 2.48 -1.34 -5.00
CA VAL A 22 2.32 -0.80 -3.65
C VAL A 22 0.99 -0.09 -3.58
N ILE A 23 0.14 -0.49 -2.63
CA ILE A 23 -1.15 0.11 -2.35
C ILE A 23 -1.07 0.71 -0.95
N ILE A 24 -1.21 2.03 -0.86
CA ILE A 24 -1.28 2.76 0.39
C ILE A 24 -2.75 3.03 0.66
N GLU A 25 -3.33 2.32 1.63
CA GLU A 25 -4.72 2.54 2.02
C GLU A 25 -4.78 3.78 2.93
N SER A 26 -5.57 4.78 2.53
CA SER A 26 -5.88 5.93 3.38
C SER A 26 -6.94 5.55 4.40
N LEU A 27 -6.60 5.64 5.67
CA LEU A 27 -7.51 5.47 6.80
C LEU A 27 -7.83 6.83 7.43
N GLU A 28 -8.46 6.81 8.60
CA GLU A 28 -8.83 8.01 9.35
C GLU A 28 -7.60 8.80 9.85
N GLN A 29 -7.78 10.11 10.04
CA GLN A 29 -6.78 11.01 10.65
C GLN A 29 -5.40 10.99 9.98
N ALA A 30 -5.36 10.90 8.64
CA ALA A 30 -4.11 10.78 7.87
C ALA A 30 -3.24 9.58 8.29
N LEU A 31 -3.87 8.48 8.72
CA LEU A 31 -3.20 7.22 8.95
C LEU A 31 -3.17 6.42 7.64
N TYR A 32 -1.98 5.98 7.23
CA TYR A 32 -1.78 5.22 6.00
C TYR A 32 -1.33 3.81 6.35
N ARG A 33 -1.95 2.80 5.74
CA ARG A 33 -1.60 1.38 5.88
C ARG A 33 -0.98 0.85 4.59
N LEU A 34 0.07 0.05 4.72
CA LEU A 34 0.77 -0.53 3.58
C LEU A 34 0.18 -1.90 3.18
N VAL A 35 -0.17 -2.01 1.91
CA VAL A 35 -0.46 -3.26 1.21
C VAL A 35 0.50 -3.38 0.03
N VAL A 36 1.00 -4.58 -0.22
CA VAL A 36 1.83 -4.86 -1.41
C VAL A 36 1.22 -6.00 -2.20
N GLU A 37 1.38 -5.96 -3.51
CA GLU A 37 1.02 -7.05 -4.41
C GLU A 37 2.30 -7.61 -5.03
N VAL A 38 2.45 -8.93 -4.97
CA VAL A 38 3.54 -9.69 -5.58
C VAL A 38 2.93 -10.96 -6.14
N ASP A 39 3.20 -11.26 -7.42
CA ASP A 39 2.68 -12.46 -8.10
C ASP A 39 1.15 -12.61 -7.97
N GLN A 40 0.42 -11.52 -8.18
CA GLN A 40 -1.05 -11.44 -8.06
C GLN A 40 -1.61 -11.72 -6.66
N GLN A 41 -0.75 -11.85 -5.64
CA GLN A 41 -1.14 -12.01 -4.24
C GLN A 41 -0.96 -10.69 -3.50
N GLN A 42 -2.00 -10.24 -2.81
CA GLN A 42 -1.91 -9.06 -1.95
C GLN A 42 -1.55 -9.44 -0.53
N TYR A 43 -0.69 -8.62 0.07
CA TYR A 43 -0.24 -8.79 1.44
C TYR A 43 -0.49 -7.54 2.28
N TYR A 44 -1.07 -7.74 3.46
CA TYR A 44 -1.04 -6.75 4.53
C TYR A 44 0.34 -6.75 5.18
N VAL A 45 1.06 -5.65 5.05
CA VAL A 45 2.39 -5.53 5.67
C VAL A 45 2.22 -5.20 7.14
N LEU A 46 2.90 -5.97 7.97
CA LEU A 46 2.87 -5.89 9.41
C LEU A 46 4.22 -5.42 9.95
N GLU A 47 4.20 -4.59 10.97
CA GLU A 47 5.41 -4.21 11.71
C GLU A 47 5.80 -5.29 12.73
N LYS A 48 4.81 -6.03 13.23
CA LYS A 48 4.94 -7.25 14.05
C LYS A 48 3.65 -8.06 13.91
N ALA A 49 3.65 -9.34 14.31
CA ALA A 49 2.56 -10.29 14.05
C ALA A 49 1.13 -9.76 14.31
N ASN A 50 0.94 -8.89 15.32
CA ASN A 50 -0.37 -8.33 15.69
C ASN A 50 -0.46 -6.81 15.46
N LYS A 51 0.39 -6.22 14.61
CA LYS A 51 0.40 -4.77 14.35
C LYS A 51 0.61 -4.51 12.86
N ALA A 52 -0.41 -3.97 12.22
CA ALA A 52 -0.30 -3.46 10.85
C ALA A 52 0.77 -2.37 10.76
N LEU A 53 1.50 -2.35 9.64
CA LEU A 53 2.42 -1.27 9.34
C LEU A 53 1.62 -0.05 8.93
N THR A 54 1.64 0.96 9.79
CA THR A 54 0.98 2.24 9.54
C THR A 54 1.92 3.42 9.76
N ARG A 55 1.76 4.48 8.97
CA ARG A 55 2.48 5.75 9.14
C ARG A 55 1.52 6.93 8.99
N ARG A 56 1.90 8.10 9.49
CA ARG A 56 1.14 9.36 9.35
C ARG A 56 1.53 10.16 8.10
N SER A 57 2.40 9.60 7.26
CA SER A 57 2.88 10.23 6.03
C SER A 57 3.13 9.15 4.97
N ILE A 58 2.75 9.45 3.73
CA ILE A 58 3.04 8.63 2.56
C ILE A 58 4.56 8.54 2.35
N VAL A 59 5.31 9.63 2.56
CA VAL A 59 6.78 9.64 2.42
C VAL A 59 7.43 8.68 3.41
N ALA A 60 6.92 8.59 4.64
CA ALA A 60 7.42 7.63 5.63
C ALA A 60 7.13 6.16 5.26
N ILE A 61 6.11 5.89 4.44
CA ILE A 61 5.92 4.55 3.84
C ILE A 61 6.94 4.33 2.72
N GLN A 62 7.14 5.33 1.85
CA GLN A 62 8.09 5.24 0.73
C GLN A 62 9.53 5.03 1.19
N GLU A 63 9.92 5.62 2.32
CA GLU A 63 11.25 5.44 2.91
C GLU A 63 11.53 3.97 3.28
N LEU A 64 10.55 3.28 3.87
CA LEU A 64 10.66 1.85 4.21
C LEU A 64 10.80 0.96 2.97
N LEU A 65 10.29 1.45 1.84
CA LEU A 65 10.31 0.73 0.58
C LEU A 65 11.53 1.08 -0.30
N THR A 66 12.44 1.92 0.20
CA THR A 66 13.69 2.26 -0.51
C THR A 66 14.53 1.08 -0.98
N PRO A 67 14.59 -0.07 -0.25
CA PRO A 67 15.38 -1.22 -0.68
C PRO A 67 14.80 -2.03 -1.84
N PHE A 68 13.56 -1.76 -2.27
CA PHE A 68 12.83 -2.60 -3.23
C PHE A 68 12.68 -1.94 -4.59
N VAL A 69 12.63 -2.76 -5.64
CA VAL A 69 12.17 -2.32 -6.97
C VAL A 69 10.64 -2.35 -6.98
N ILE A 70 10.01 -1.22 -7.30
CA ILE A 70 8.55 -1.06 -7.27
C ILE A 70 8.05 -0.69 -8.67
N HIS A 71 7.16 -1.49 -9.25
CA HIS A 71 6.62 -1.22 -10.58
C HIS A 71 5.53 -0.15 -10.59
N GLY A 72 4.73 -0.06 -9.52
CA GLY A 72 3.70 0.97 -9.39
C GLY A 72 3.32 1.23 -7.94
N MET A 73 2.99 2.48 -7.62
CA MET A 73 2.57 2.91 -6.29
C MET A 73 1.28 3.73 -6.37
N TYR A 74 0.32 3.39 -5.53
CA TYR A 74 -1.02 3.96 -5.58
C TYR A 74 -1.53 4.27 -4.17
N LEU A 75 -2.20 5.41 -4.02
CA LEU A 75 -3.05 5.70 -2.88
C LEU A 75 -4.44 5.11 -3.16
N SER A 76 -4.93 4.24 -2.28
CA SER A 76 -6.29 3.72 -2.30
C SER A 76 -7.19 4.57 -1.43
N HIS A 77 -8.34 4.96 -1.99
CA HIS A 77 -9.43 5.63 -1.29
C HIS A 77 -10.72 4.82 -1.45
N GLN A 78 -11.38 4.52 -0.34
CA GLN A 78 -12.71 3.91 -0.32
C GLN A 78 -13.74 4.97 0.06
N SER A 79 -14.74 5.13 -0.81
CA SER A 79 -15.87 6.04 -0.54
C SER A 79 -17.05 5.28 0.05
N PRO A 80 -17.71 5.79 1.11
CA PRO A 80 -18.97 5.25 1.63
C PRO A 80 -20.17 5.72 0.78
N TYR A 81 -20.00 5.93 -0.53
CA TYR A 81 -21.00 6.55 -1.41
C TYR A 81 -22.39 5.88 -1.27
N ASP A 82 -22.44 4.56 -1.39
CA ASP A 82 -23.70 3.80 -1.33
C ASP A 82 -24.42 3.99 0.02
N GLU A 83 -23.68 4.01 1.13
CA GLU A 83 -24.22 4.29 2.47
C GLU A 83 -24.80 5.71 2.55
N MET A 84 -24.09 6.70 2.00
CA MET A 84 -24.48 8.12 2.06
C MET A 84 -25.74 8.45 1.24
N ILE A 85 -26.08 7.64 0.24
CA ILE A 85 -27.31 7.81 -0.56
C ILE A 85 -28.43 6.83 -0.18
N GLY A 86 -28.23 6.01 0.88
CA GLY A 86 -29.19 5.01 1.31
C GLY A 86 -29.38 3.86 0.31
N HIS A 87 -28.39 3.62 -0.55
CA HIS A 87 -28.37 2.52 -1.50
C HIS A 87 -27.85 1.25 -0.82
N GLU A 88 -28.26 0.08 -1.32
CA GLU A 88 -27.70 -1.18 -0.85
C GLU A 88 -26.17 -1.18 -1.06
N VAL A 89 -25.44 -1.55 0.00
CA VAL A 89 -24.00 -1.76 -0.08
C VAL A 89 -23.79 -3.06 -0.85
N ASN A 90 -23.41 -2.93 -2.11
CA ASN A 90 -23.12 -4.06 -2.98
C ASN A 90 -21.70 -4.56 -2.73
N ASP A 91 -21.39 -5.80 -3.13
CA ASP A 91 -20.01 -6.36 -3.10
C ASP A 91 -19.01 -5.64 -4.05
N ASN A 92 -19.47 -4.62 -4.78
CA ASN A 92 -18.64 -3.80 -5.64
C ASN A 92 -18.02 -2.66 -4.84
N SER A 93 -16.70 -2.74 -4.68
CA SER A 93 -15.91 -1.74 -3.98
C SER A 93 -15.90 -0.40 -4.73
N ASN A 94 -16.30 0.70 -4.07
CA ASN A 94 -16.08 2.08 -4.54
C ASN A 94 -14.62 2.53 -4.28
N GLU A 95 -13.67 1.64 -4.57
CA GLU A 95 -12.25 1.88 -4.37
C GLU A 95 -11.64 2.55 -5.60
N MET A 96 -10.95 3.65 -5.35
CA MET A 96 -10.20 4.39 -6.35
C MET A 96 -8.71 4.27 -6.06
N PHE A 97 -7.92 3.94 -7.08
CA PHE A 97 -6.46 3.97 -7.04
C PHE A 97 -5.94 5.25 -7.70
N VAL A 98 -5.28 6.10 -6.91
CA VAL A 98 -4.61 7.31 -7.40
C VAL A 98 -3.12 7.03 -7.50
N PRO A 99 -2.49 7.09 -8.69
CA PRO A 99 -1.05 6.89 -8.81
C PRO A 99 -0.30 7.99 -8.05
N ILE A 100 0.76 7.60 -7.33
CA ILE A 100 1.62 8.53 -6.61
C ILE A 100 3.08 8.37 -7.04
N GLY A 101 3.81 9.49 -7.07
CA GLY A 101 5.22 9.51 -7.41
C GLY A 101 6.08 8.93 -6.28
N ASP A 102 7.29 8.48 -6.63
CA ASP A 102 8.32 8.05 -5.68
C ASP A 102 9.19 9.24 -5.27
N TYR A 103 9.06 9.68 -4.01
CA TYR A 103 9.78 10.81 -3.44
C TYR A 103 11.30 10.60 -3.46
N PHE A 104 11.76 9.37 -3.28
CA PHE A 104 13.19 9.02 -3.18
C PHE A 104 13.79 8.59 -4.52
N LYS A 105 13.08 8.79 -5.63
CA LYS A 105 13.55 8.37 -6.96
C LYS A 105 14.88 9.02 -7.35
N ASN A 106 15.04 10.31 -7.03
CA ASN A 106 16.26 11.06 -7.39
C ASN A 106 17.46 10.69 -6.50
N THR A 107 17.23 10.42 -5.21
CA THR A 107 18.30 10.04 -4.28
C THR A 107 18.87 8.64 -4.53
N ARG A 108 18.16 7.77 -5.26
CA ARG A 108 18.67 6.44 -5.65
C ARG A 108 19.70 6.47 -6.78
N ASN A 109 19.71 7.53 -7.60
CA ASN A 109 20.64 7.65 -8.72
C ASN A 109 22.02 8.19 -8.31
N ASP A 110 22.13 8.80 -7.13
CA ASP A 110 23.36 9.45 -6.66
C ASP A 110 24.36 8.49 -5.97
N THR A 111 24.00 7.20 -5.81
CA THR A 111 24.86 6.19 -5.14
C THR A 111 25.62 5.28 -6.13
N VAL A 112 25.62 5.61 -7.43
CA VAL A 112 26.44 4.91 -8.44
C VAL A 112 27.60 5.80 -8.87
N HIS A 113 28.60 5.93 -8.00
CA HIS A 113 29.96 6.36 -8.36
C HIS A 113 30.99 5.56 -7.57
#